data_AF-A0A9D0J356-F1
#
_entry.id   AF-A0A9D0J356-F1
#
_cell.length_a   1.000
_cell.length_b   1.000
_cell.length_c   1.000
_cell.angle_alpha   90.00
_cell.angle_beta   90.00
_cell.angle_gamma   90.00
#
_symmetry.space_group_name_H-M   'P 1'
#
loop_
_entity.id
_entity.type
_entity.pdbx_description
1 polymer ?
#
loop_
_entity_poly.entity_id
_entity_poly.type
_entity_poly.pdbx_seq_one_letter_code
_entity_poly.pdbx_strand_id
1 'polypeptide(L)'
;MAMRLLWDTFDPNVNGYLHRGDHINFVVKIDDAAAMNTAFELLSMHAGSGGISLLLESPALSDTLISRLKQGYEIRFEITGSRGFVNTFDLKSDYFSLSGFTAAYRVLKQRCKILKKEQ
;
A
#
# COMPACT_ATOMS: atom_id res chain seq x y z
N MET A 1 16.55 9.52 -3.41
CA MET A 1 15.12 9.29 -3.69
C MET A 1 14.67 8.17 -2.76
N ALA A 2 13.88 8.48 -1.73
CA ALA A 2 13.54 7.49 -0.69
C ALA A 2 12.34 6.67 -1.14
N MET A 3 12.57 5.41 -1.49
CA MET A 3 11.53 4.43 -1.81
C MET A 3 10.67 4.19 -0.56
N ARG A 4 9.36 4.41 -0.66
CA ARG A 4 8.40 4.29 0.45
C ARG A 4 7.53 3.06 0.19
N LEU A 5 7.99 1.89 0.63
CA LEU A 5 7.20 0.67 0.64
C LEU A 5 6.10 0.77 1.70
N LEU A 6 4.84 0.56 1.29
CA LEU A 6 3.67 0.54 2.17
C LEU A 6 3.22 -0.90 2.50
N TRP A 7 3.70 -1.91 1.78
CA TRP A 7 3.30 -3.30 1.93
C TRP A 7 4.42 -4.22 1.45
N ASP A 8 4.83 -5.17 2.29
CA ASP A 8 5.68 -6.29 1.86
C ASP A 8 5.17 -7.59 2.49
N THR A 9 4.57 -8.46 1.68
CA THR A 9 4.36 -9.88 2.01
C THR A 9 5.29 -10.67 1.11
N PHE A 10 6.52 -10.90 1.58
CA PHE A 10 7.56 -11.60 0.86
C PHE A 10 7.57 -13.09 1.24
N ASP A 11 7.50 -13.97 0.24
CA ASP A 11 8.04 -15.33 0.31
C ASP A 11 9.33 -15.35 -0.55
N PRO A 12 10.52 -15.50 0.06
CA PRO A 12 11.79 -15.43 -0.65
C PRO A 12 12.05 -16.60 -1.61
N ASN A 13 11.19 -17.62 -1.65
CA ASN A 13 11.42 -18.83 -2.44
C ASN A 13 10.69 -18.85 -3.80
N VAL A 14 10.16 -17.71 -4.26
CA VAL A 14 9.29 -17.66 -5.43
C VAL A 14 9.96 -16.92 -6.59
N ASN A 15 10.11 -17.60 -7.73
CA ASN A 15 10.57 -17.03 -9.01
C ASN A 15 9.65 -15.86 -9.42
N GLY A 16 10.11 -14.63 -9.20
CA GLY A 16 9.36 -13.42 -9.54
C GLY A 16 9.45 -13.04 -11.02
N TYR A 17 8.36 -12.50 -11.57
CA TYR A 17 8.36 -11.85 -12.87
C TYR A 17 8.39 -10.34 -12.66
N LEU A 18 9.37 -9.66 -13.28
CA LEU A 18 9.47 -8.21 -13.22
C LEU A 18 8.49 -7.59 -14.23
N HIS A 19 7.28 -7.29 -13.80
CA HIS A 19 6.31 -6.51 -14.58
C HIS A 19 6.28 -5.08 -14.04
N ARG A 20 6.78 -4.13 -14.84
CA ARG A 20 6.75 -2.68 -14.56
C ARG A 20 5.86 -1.97 -15.57
N GLY A 21 5.17 -0.91 -15.15
CA GLY A 21 4.32 -0.07 -16.00
C GLY A 21 2.84 -0.44 -16.04
N ASP A 22 2.44 -1.60 -15.49
CA ASP A 22 1.02 -1.90 -15.26
C ASP A 22 0.48 -1.11 -14.07
N HIS A 23 -0.82 -0.78 -14.11
CA HIS A 23 -1.46 0.05 -13.10
C HIS A 23 -2.69 -0.64 -12.53
N ILE A 24 -2.86 -0.54 -11.21
CA ILE A 24 -4.07 -0.95 -10.50
C ILE A 24 -4.68 0.30 -9.88
N ASN A 25 -5.95 0.55 -10.20
CA ASN A 25 -6.72 1.66 -9.66
C ASN A 25 -7.38 1.24 -8.35
N PHE A 26 -7.17 2.06 -7.33
CA PHE A 26 -7.73 1.88 -6.00
C PHE A 26 -8.58 3.07 -5.61
N VAL A 27 -9.64 2.74 -4.88
CA VAL A 27 -10.30 3.67 -3.96
C VAL A 27 -9.91 3.21 -2.56
N VAL A 28 -9.15 4.06 -1.87
CA VAL A 28 -8.86 3.87 -0.45
C VAL A 28 -10.03 4.44 0.33
N LYS A 29 -10.67 3.62 1.15
CA LYS A 29 -11.75 4.00 2.06
C LYS A 29 -11.26 3.94 3.49
N ILE A 30 -11.75 4.85 4.33
CA ILE A 30 -11.56 4.83 5.78
C ILE A 30 -12.97 4.84 6.37
N ASP A 31 -13.31 3.81 7.15
CA ASP A 31 -14.66 3.58 7.68
C ASP A 31 -15.75 3.72 6.60
N ASP A 32 -15.59 2.97 5.50
CA ASP A 32 -16.41 3.01 4.27
C ASP A 32 -16.47 4.35 3.50
N ALA A 33 -15.98 5.45 4.07
CA ALA A 33 -15.93 6.73 3.38
C ALA A 33 -14.71 6.81 2.46
N ALA A 34 -14.93 7.14 1.18
CA ALA A 34 -13.86 7.36 0.22
C ALA A 34 -12.87 8.41 0.76
N ALA A 35 -11.58 8.03 0.77
CA ALA A 35 -10.49 8.82 1.31
C ALA A 35 -9.52 9.28 0.24
N MET A 36 -9.28 8.44 -0.77
CA MET A 36 -8.39 8.74 -1.87
C MET A 36 -8.70 7.85 -3.07
N ASN A 37 -8.68 8.43 -4.26
CA ASN A 37 -8.66 7.68 -5.52
C ASN A 37 -7.24 7.78 -6.07
N THR A 38 -6.64 6.64 -6.40
CA THR A 38 -5.24 6.60 -6.85
C THR A 38 -4.99 5.41 -7.74
N ALA A 39 -4.01 5.51 -8.62
CA ALA A 39 -3.43 4.37 -9.29
C ALA A 39 -2.10 4.03 -8.60
N PHE A 40 -1.83 2.76 -8.37
CA PHE A 40 -0.49 2.30 -7.99
C PHE A 40 0.16 1.61 -9.18
N GLU A 41 1.41 1.97 -9.42
CA GLU A 41 2.24 1.26 -10.39
C GLU A 41 2.68 -0.08 -9.79
N LEU A 42 2.57 -1.15 -10.60
CA LEU A 42 3.13 -2.45 -10.27
C LEU A 42 4.65 -2.39 -10.43
N LEU A 43 5.37 -2.68 -9.34
CA LEU A 43 6.83 -2.74 -9.33
C LEU A 43 7.34 -4.16 -9.60
N SER A 44 6.69 -5.17 -9.00
CA SER A 44 6.97 -6.58 -9.21
C SER A 44 5.79 -7.46 -8.83
N MET A 45 5.79 -8.68 -9.36
CA MET A 45 4.78 -9.69 -9.07
C MET A 45 5.44 -11.05 -8.84
N HIS A 46 4.95 -11.76 -7.82
CA HIS A 46 5.48 -13.05 -7.40
C HIS A 46 4.33 -14.04 -7.23
N ALA A 47 4.37 -15.17 -7.96
CA ALA A 47 3.34 -16.21 -7.91
C ALA A 47 3.81 -17.38 -7.04
N GLY A 48 3.35 -17.42 -5.78
CA GLY A 48 3.65 -18.49 -4.84
C GLY A 48 2.61 -19.61 -4.82
N SER A 49 2.84 -20.65 -4.04
CA SER A 49 1.94 -21.81 -3.91
C SER A 49 0.56 -21.46 -3.32
N GLY A 50 0.43 -20.32 -2.65
CA GLY A 50 -0.81 -19.84 -2.02
C GLY A 50 -1.48 -18.64 -2.70
N GLY A 51 -0.94 -18.14 -3.82
CA GLY A 51 -1.48 -16.97 -4.49
C GLY A 51 -0.40 -16.07 -5.10
N ILE A 52 -0.78 -14.84 -5.43
CA ILE A 52 0.11 -13.85 -6.05
C ILE A 52 0.32 -12.68 -5.09
N SER A 53 1.59 -12.38 -4.82
CA SER A 53 2.01 -11.16 -4.14
C SER A 53 2.32 -10.08 -5.17
N LEU A 54 1.76 -8.90 -4.96
CA LEU A 54 2.00 -7.71 -5.78
C LEU A 54 2.77 -6.68 -4.96
N LEU A 55 3.86 -6.17 -5.52
CA LEU A 55 4.55 -5.02 -4.96
C LEU A 55 4.12 -3.78 -5.72
N LEU A 56 3.55 -2.81 -4.99
CA LEU A 56 2.98 -1.60 -5.55
C LEU A 56 3.72 -0.37 -5.02
N GLU A 57 3.96 0.61 -5.89
CA GLU A 57 4.48 1.90 -5.44
C GLU A 57 3.36 2.72 -4.80
N SER A 58 3.55 3.10 -3.53
CA SER A 58 2.58 3.92 -2.82
C SER A 58 2.84 5.43 -3.03
N PRO A 59 1.80 6.24 -3.22
CA PRO A 59 1.92 7.68 -3.30
C PRO A 59 2.25 8.24 -1.93
N ALA A 60 2.78 9.47 -1.92
CA ALA A 60 2.94 10.21 -0.69
C ALA A 60 1.56 10.48 -0.05
N LEU A 61 1.37 10.03 1.19
CA LEU A 61 0.16 10.31 1.95
C LEU A 61 0.11 11.79 2.34
N SER A 62 -1.00 12.46 2.03
CA SER A 62 -1.23 13.85 2.44
C SER A 62 -1.47 13.95 3.96
N ASP A 63 -1.22 15.13 4.53
CA ASP A 63 -1.50 15.38 5.95
C ASP A 63 -3.00 15.19 6.28
N THR A 64 -3.89 15.53 5.34
CA THR A 64 -5.33 15.29 5.45
C THR A 64 -5.65 13.79 5.53
N LEU A 65 -5.04 12.97 4.68
CA LEU A 65 -5.24 11.52 4.70
C LEU A 65 -4.70 10.91 6.00
N ILE A 66 -3.52 11.33 6.45
CA ILE A 66 -2.95 10.92 7.74
C ILE A 66 -3.87 11.30 8.90
N SER A 67 -4.49 12.49 8.87
CA SER A 67 -5.45 12.89 9.90
C SER A 67 -6.66 11.96 9.95
N ARG A 68 -7.19 11.57 8.80
CA ARG A 68 -8.31 10.61 8.72
C ARG A 68 -7.90 9.23 9.23
N LEU A 69 -6.71 8.73 8.88
CA LEU A 69 -6.21 7.43 9.34
C LEU A 69 -6.04 7.36 10.87
N LYS A 70 -5.75 8.48 11.53
CA LYS A 70 -5.65 8.53 13.01
C LYS A 70 -7.00 8.45 13.72
N GLN A 71 -8.06 8.84 13.03
CA GLN A 71 -9.42 8.91 13.57
C GLN A 71 -10.25 7.69 13.19
N GLY A 72 -9.88 6.99 12.11
CA GLY A 72 -10.62 5.83 11.63
C GLY A 72 -10.33 4.54 12.37
N TYR A 73 -11.21 3.57 12.16
CA TYR A 73 -11.14 2.22 12.73
C TYR A 73 -10.63 1.20 11.74
N GLU A 74 -10.98 1.37 10.46
CA GLU A 74 -10.54 0.49 9.37
C GLU A 74 -10.14 1.27 8.11
N ILE A 75 -9.25 0.67 7.35
CA ILE A 75 -8.89 1.09 5.99
C ILE A 75 -9.20 -0.04 5.03
N ARG A 76 -9.84 0.27 3.90
CA ARG A 76 -10.12 -0.67 2.83
C ARG A 76 -9.48 -0.21 1.53
N PHE A 77 -8.85 -1.14 0.82
CA PHE A 77 -8.33 -0.92 -0.53
C PHE A 77 -9.29 -1.58 -1.52
N GLU A 78 -10.15 -0.78 -2.14
CA GLU A 78 -11.11 -1.27 -3.13
C GLU A 78 -10.55 -1.10 -4.54
N ILE A 79 -10.49 -2.20 -5.28
CA ILE A 79 -10.00 -2.20 -6.66
C ILE A 79 -11.13 -1.73 -7.57
N THR A 80 -10.94 -0.62 -8.26
CA THR A 80 -11.94 -0.07 -9.20
C THR A 80 -11.62 -0.34 -10.66
N GLY A 81 -10.43 -0.88 -10.92
CA GLY A 81 -10.06 -1.38 -12.23
C GLY A 81 -8.56 -1.60 -12.32
N SER A 82 -8.13 -2.26 -13.38
CA SER A 82 -6.73 -2.53 -13.64
C SER A 82 -6.48 -2.50 -15.15
N ARG A 83 -5.21 -2.37 -15.54
CA ARG A 83 -4.79 -2.36 -16.94
C ARG A 83 -3.55 -3.21 -17.12
N GLY A 84 -3.48 -3.91 -18.24
CA GLY A 84 -2.34 -4.75 -18.60
C GLY A 84 -2.48 -6.18 -18.10
N PHE A 85 -1.35 -6.82 -17.78
CA PHE A 85 -1.26 -8.22 -17.39
C PHE A 85 -2.00 -8.50 -16.08
N VAL A 86 -2.08 -7.50 -15.19
CA VAL A 86 -2.83 -7.60 -13.93
C VAL A 86 -4.32 -7.94 -14.10
N ASN A 87 -4.91 -7.72 -15.28
CA ASN A 87 -6.30 -8.07 -15.58
C ASN A 87 -6.54 -9.59 -15.66
N THR A 88 -5.49 -10.41 -15.74
CA THR A 88 -5.63 -11.87 -15.79
C THR A 88 -5.80 -12.49 -14.41
N PHE A 89 -5.73 -11.71 -13.33
CA PHE A 89 -5.83 -12.19 -11.95
C PHE A 89 -7.16 -11.82 -11.32
N ASP A 90 -7.67 -12.71 -10.47
CA ASP A 90 -8.80 -12.42 -9.58
C ASP A 90 -8.30 -11.61 -8.38
N LEU A 91 -8.19 -10.29 -8.57
CA LEU A 91 -7.73 -9.38 -7.54
C LEU A 91 -8.85 -9.09 -6.54
N LYS A 92 -8.58 -9.29 -5.26
CA LYS A 92 -9.55 -9.07 -4.19
C LYS A 92 -9.23 -7.80 -3.41
N SER A 93 -10.29 -7.11 -3.01
CA SER A 93 -10.19 -5.99 -2.09
C SER A 93 -9.97 -6.51 -0.67
N ASP A 94 -9.18 -5.81 0.12
CA ASP A 94 -8.84 -6.20 1.49
C ASP A 94 -9.01 -5.02 2.47
N TYR A 95 -9.15 -5.35 3.75
CA TYR A 95 -9.34 -4.39 4.82
C TYR A 95 -8.36 -4.63 5.97
N PHE A 96 -7.95 -3.54 6.60
CA PHE A 96 -7.02 -3.56 7.71
C PHE A 96 -7.55 -2.74 8.86
N SER A 97 -7.37 -3.23 10.09
CA SER A 97 -7.65 -2.44 11.28
C SER A 97 -6.63 -1.30 11.41
N LEU A 98 -7.12 -0.10 11.74
CA LEU A 98 -6.31 1.06 12.09
C LEU A 98 -5.98 1.10 13.59
N SER A 99 -6.31 0.05 14.34
CA SER A 99 -5.92 -0.07 15.75
C SER A 99 -4.41 0.06 15.90
N GLY A 100 -3.97 0.97 16.78
CA GLY A 100 -2.55 1.25 17.01
C GLY A 100 -1.87 2.15 15.97
N PHE A 101 -2.55 2.55 14.88
CA PHE A 101 -1.97 3.41 13.84
C PHE A 101 -1.37 4.70 14.42
N THR A 102 -2.11 5.39 15.29
CA THR A 102 -1.66 6.64 15.90
C THR A 102 -0.38 6.47 16.73
N ALA A 103 -0.25 5.36 17.46
CA ALA A 103 0.93 5.07 18.26
C ALA A 103 2.14 4.76 17.34
N ALA A 104 1.96 3.89 16.35
CA ALA A 104 3.00 3.55 15.38
C ALA A 104 3.48 4.78 14.59
N TYR A 105 2.54 5.61 14.11
CA TYR A 105 2.86 6.84 13.38
C TYR A 105 3.69 7.82 14.22
N ARG A 106 3.39 7.94 15.53
CA ARG A 106 4.16 8.79 16.45
C ARG A 106 5.61 8.31 16.57
N VAL A 107 5.81 7.00 16.76
CA VAL A 107 7.15 6.39 16.84
C VAL A 107 7.91 6.61 15.54
N LEU A 108 7.28 6.41 14.38
CA LEU A 108 7.89 6.64 13.08
C LEU A 108 8.35 8.10 12.93
N LYS A 109 7.49 9.07 13.29
CA LYS A 109 7.82 10.50 13.22
C LYS A 109 9.03 10.87 14.08
N GLN A 110 9.17 10.24 15.26
CA GLN A 110 10.33 10.45 16.13
C GLN A 110 11.60 9.90 15.51
N ARG A 111 11.56 8.67 14.98
CA ARG A 111 12.72 8.04 14.31
C ARG A 111 13.18 8.86 13.10
N CYS A 112 12.27 9.36 12.27
CA CYS A 112 12.64 10.23 11.15
C CYS A 112 13.26 11.56 11.57
N LYS A 113 12.92 12.09 12.75
CA LYS A 113 13.56 13.31 13.28
C LYS A 113 14.98 13.04 13.77
N ILE A 114 15.24 11.87 14.35
CA ILE A 114 16.58 11.45 14.78
C ILE A 114 17.49 11.29 13.56
N LEU A 115 17.04 10.57 12.55
CA LEU A 115 17.80 10.34 11.31
C LEU A 115 18.17 11.63 10.56
N LYS A 116 17.33 12.68 10.66
CA LYS A 116 17.63 14.00 10.07
C LYS A 116 18.60 14.85 10.87
N LYS A 117 18.86 14.51 12.14
CA LYS A 117 19.86 15.20 12.98
C LYS A 117 21.25 14.57 12.87
N GLU A 118 21.34 13.35 12.36
CA GLU A 118 22.59 12.60 12.18
C GLU A 118 23.15 12.72 10.74
N GLN A 119 22.49 13.50 9.88
CA GLN A 119 22.93 13.89 8.53
C GLN A 119 23.35 15.36 8.53
#